data_AF-A0A6G3XRL4-F1
#
_entry.id   AF-A0A6G3XRL4-F1
#
_cell.length_a   1.000
_cell.length_b   1.000
_cell.length_c   1.000
_cell.angle_alpha   90.00
_cell.angle_beta   90.00
_cell.angle_gamma   90.00
#
_symmetry.space_group_name_H-M   'P 1'
#
loop_
_entity.id
_entity.type
_entity.pdbx_description
1 polymer ?
#
loop_
_entity_poly.entity_id
_entity_poly.type
_entity_poly.pdbx_seq_one_letter_code
_entity_poly.pdbx_strand_id
1 'polypeptide(L)'
;FVLINGYNERISAPFVSPDDNAAVRMALGHLADLGHRRIGLAIGPQRYVPSRRKRDGFVEAAVSVLGMDRSEAELLVCSTLFSVEGGQVAAGALLDAGCTGIVCGSDLMALGVVR
;
A
#
# COMPACT_ATOMS: atom_id res chain seq x y z
N PHE A 1 -19.10 -14.62 -16.63
CA PHE A 1 -18.90 -13.82 -15.40
C PHE A 1 -17.59 -13.05 -15.54
N VAL A 2 -17.43 -11.93 -14.83
CA VAL A 2 -16.21 -11.09 -14.84
C VAL A 2 -15.69 -10.99 -13.41
N LEU A 3 -14.38 -11.08 -13.21
CA LEU A 3 -13.75 -10.90 -11.89
C LEU A 3 -13.43 -9.42 -11.65
N ILE A 4 -13.63 -8.94 -10.42
CA ILE A 4 -13.42 -7.52 -10.05
C ILE A 4 -12.31 -7.42 -9.01
N ASN A 5 -11.41 -6.47 -9.20
CA ASN A 5 -10.29 -6.16 -8.30
C ASN A 5 -9.34 -7.35 -8.06
N GLY A 6 -9.19 -8.20 -9.05
CA GLY A 6 -8.29 -9.34 -8.99
C GLY A 6 -8.65 -10.42 -9.99
N TYR A 7 -7.81 -11.44 -10.03
CA TYR A 7 -7.97 -12.62 -10.86
C TYR A 7 -7.49 -13.86 -10.12
N ASN A 8 -7.82 -15.02 -10.66
CA ASN A 8 -7.26 -16.30 -10.24
C ASN A 8 -6.86 -17.06 -11.50
N GLU A 9 -5.60 -17.45 -11.61
CA GLU A 9 -5.02 -18.09 -12.80
C GLU A 9 -5.73 -19.40 -13.18
N ARG A 10 -6.43 -20.03 -12.22
CA ARG A 10 -7.19 -21.26 -12.44
C ARG A 10 -8.60 -21.02 -13.02
N ILE A 11 -9.01 -19.76 -13.14
CA ILE A 11 -10.34 -19.39 -13.60
C ILE A 11 -10.21 -18.69 -14.95
N SER A 12 -10.70 -19.34 -16.01
CA SER A 12 -10.74 -18.76 -17.35
C SER A 12 -11.90 -17.76 -17.46
N ALA A 13 -11.69 -16.55 -16.98
CA ALA A 13 -12.63 -15.44 -17.08
C ALA A 13 -11.89 -14.09 -17.23
N PRO A 14 -12.47 -13.12 -17.95
CA PRO A 14 -11.94 -11.76 -17.97
C PRO A 14 -12.02 -11.12 -16.57
N PHE A 15 -11.15 -10.16 -16.32
CA PHE A 15 -11.15 -9.38 -15.09
C PHE A 15 -11.00 -7.88 -15.35
N VAL A 16 -11.52 -7.08 -14.44
CA VAL A 16 -11.33 -5.62 -14.39
C VAL A 16 -10.74 -5.26 -13.04
N SER A 17 -9.75 -4.38 -13.02
CA SER A 17 -9.10 -3.90 -11.80
C SER A 17 -8.61 -2.47 -11.99
N PRO A 18 -8.53 -1.68 -10.91
CA PRO A 18 -7.75 -0.44 -10.93
C PRO A 18 -6.29 -0.72 -11.27
N ASP A 19 -5.61 0.32 -11.74
CA ASP A 19 -4.15 0.32 -11.79
C ASP A 19 -3.59 0.56 -10.38
N ASP A 20 -3.45 -0.53 -9.63
CA ASP A 20 -2.94 -0.53 -8.26
C ASP A 20 -1.53 0.08 -8.15
N ASN A 21 -0.67 -0.11 -9.16
CA ASN A 21 0.69 0.43 -9.19
C ASN A 21 0.67 1.94 -9.38
N ALA A 22 -0.12 2.43 -10.34
CA ALA A 22 -0.26 3.87 -10.55
C ALA A 22 -0.87 4.56 -9.33
N ALA A 23 -1.87 3.94 -8.69
CA ALA A 23 -2.54 4.49 -7.51
C ALA A 23 -1.57 4.73 -6.34
N VAL A 24 -0.76 3.72 -5.96
CA VAL A 24 0.20 3.88 -4.86
C VAL A 24 1.32 4.86 -5.19
N ARG A 25 1.79 4.88 -6.45
CA ARG A 25 2.79 5.84 -6.91
C ARG A 25 2.29 7.28 -6.80
N MET A 26 1.03 7.53 -7.17
CA MET A 26 0.43 8.87 -7.02
C MET A 26 0.31 9.28 -5.54
N ALA A 27 -0.15 8.37 -4.67
CA ALA A 27 -0.28 8.66 -3.25
C ALA A 27 1.08 8.91 -2.58
N LEU A 28 2.09 8.08 -2.88
CA LEU A 28 3.45 8.27 -2.37
C LEU A 28 4.06 9.57 -2.90
N GLY A 29 3.92 9.84 -4.20
CA GLY A 29 4.41 11.07 -4.83
C GLY A 29 3.80 12.31 -4.17
N HIS A 30 2.50 12.30 -3.90
CA HIS A 30 1.85 13.41 -3.21
C HIS A 30 2.45 13.66 -1.80
N LEU A 31 2.66 12.61 -1.01
CA LEU A 31 3.31 12.76 0.30
C LEU A 31 4.77 13.24 0.15
N ALA A 32 5.47 12.79 -0.88
CA ALA A 32 6.83 13.23 -1.18
C ALA A 32 6.90 14.73 -1.54
N ASP A 33 5.91 15.22 -2.31
CA ASP A 33 5.76 16.63 -2.68
C ASP A 33 5.45 17.51 -1.45
N LEU A 34 4.77 16.95 -0.45
CA LEU A 34 4.55 17.59 0.86
C LEU A 34 5.80 17.56 1.77
N GLY A 35 6.89 16.95 1.33
CA GLY A 35 8.17 16.93 2.06
C GLY A 35 8.43 15.66 2.87
N HIS A 36 7.51 14.69 2.87
CA HIS A 36 7.77 13.41 3.52
C HIS A 36 8.87 12.64 2.77
N ARG A 37 9.77 12.01 3.53
CA ARG A 37 10.88 11.20 2.99
C ARG A 37 10.87 9.76 3.49
N ARG A 38 10.31 9.55 4.68
CA ARG A 38 10.08 8.23 5.22
C ARG A 38 8.58 7.96 5.28
N ILE A 39 8.08 7.26 4.27
CA ILE A 39 6.66 6.99 4.05
C ILE A 39 6.44 5.49 4.21
N GLY A 40 5.38 5.09 4.91
CA GLY A 40 4.98 3.69 5.05
C GLY A 40 3.78 3.31 4.18
N LEU A 41 3.58 2.02 3.97
CA LEU A 41 2.38 1.47 3.34
C LEU A 41 1.61 0.60 4.34
N ALA A 42 0.41 1.02 4.71
CA ALA A 42 -0.54 0.20 5.45
C ALA A 42 -1.45 -0.54 4.45
N ILE A 43 -1.42 -1.87 4.42
CA ILE A 43 -2.14 -2.65 3.40
C ILE A 43 -2.78 -3.94 3.94
N GLY A 44 -3.73 -4.50 3.19
CA GLY A 44 -4.36 -5.79 3.50
C GLY A 44 -3.52 -7.01 3.06
N PRO A 45 -4.02 -8.23 3.31
CA PRO A 45 -3.26 -9.47 3.15
C PRO A 45 -2.73 -9.72 1.73
N GLN A 46 -1.46 -10.14 1.62
CA GLN A 46 -0.78 -10.40 0.33
C GLN A 46 -1.35 -11.55 -0.51
N ARG A 47 -2.30 -12.35 0.00
CA ARG A 47 -3.02 -13.32 -0.83
C ARG A 47 -3.92 -12.65 -1.88
N TYR A 48 -4.27 -11.38 -1.68
CA TYR A 48 -5.08 -10.61 -2.61
C TYR A 48 -4.21 -9.98 -3.69
N VAL A 49 -4.61 -10.15 -4.95
CA VAL A 49 -3.97 -9.52 -6.12
C VAL A 49 -3.73 -8.01 -5.91
N PRO A 50 -4.70 -7.19 -5.48
CA PRO A 50 -4.47 -5.75 -5.32
C PRO A 50 -3.45 -5.45 -4.22
N SER A 51 -3.41 -6.24 -3.13
CA SER A 51 -2.39 -6.06 -2.09
C SER A 51 -0.98 -6.31 -2.61
N ARG A 52 -0.78 -7.34 -3.43
CA ARG A 52 0.53 -7.64 -4.04
C ARG A 52 0.96 -6.53 -4.97
N ARG A 53 0.07 -6.12 -5.89
CA ARG A 53 0.37 -5.06 -6.86
C ARG A 53 0.70 -3.75 -6.16
N LYS A 54 -0.15 -3.30 -5.22
CA LYS A 54 0.12 -2.08 -4.43
C LYS A 54 1.43 -2.15 -3.64
N ARG A 55 1.79 -3.31 -3.06
CA ARG A 55 3.09 -3.50 -2.40
C ARG A 55 4.22 -3.29 -3.41
N ASP A 56 4.18 -3.99 -4.53
CA ASP A 56 5.24 -3.95 -5.53
C ASP A 56 5.39 -2.52 -6.08
N GLY A 57 4.27 -1.88 -6.46
CA GLY A 57 4.27 -0.49 -6.92
C GLY A 57 4.75 0.51 -5.88
N PHE A 58 4.46 0.30 -4.58
CA PHE A 58 4.96 1.14 -3.50
C PHE A 58 6.46 1.00 -3.33
N VAL A 59 7.00 -0.22 -3.32
CA VAL A 59 8.44 -0.47 -3.19
C VAL A 59 9.19 0.17 -4.38
N GLU A 60 8.71 -0.02 -5.61
CA GLU A 60 9.31 0.65 -6.78
C GLU A 60 9.22 2.18 -6.70
N ALA A 61 8.09 2.72 -6.24
CA ALA A 61 7.91 4.16 -6.10
C ALA A 61 8.80 4.74 -4.99
N ALA A 62 8.96 4.05 -3.86
CA ALA A 62 9.85 4.49 -2.79
C ALA A 62 11.31 4.54 -3.26
N VAL A 63 11.76 3.53 -4.00
CA VAL A 63 13.11 3.50 -4.58
C VAL A 63 13.28 4.64 -5.59
N SER A 64 12.36 4.77 -6.54
CA SER A 64 12.52 5.72 -7.67
C SER A 64 12.24 7.18 -7.32
N VAL A 65 11.31 7.46 -6.40
CA VAL A 65 10.87 8.82 -6.04
C VAL A 65 11.63 9.35 -4.82
N LEU A 66 11.90 8.50 -3.83
CA LEU A 66 12.53 8.91 -2.57
C LEU A 66 14.02 8.56 -2.51
N GLY A 67 14.53 7.76 -3.44
CA GLY A 67 15.90 7.24 -3.40
C GLY A 67 16.12 6.25 -2.26
N MET A 68 15.06 5.63 -1.75
CA MET A 68 15.11 4.70 -0.63
C MET A 68 15.71 3.35 -1.07
N ASP A 69 16.50 2.71 -0.20
CA ASP A 69 16.96 1.35 -0.46
C ASP A 69 15.77 0.39 -0.52
N ARG A 70 15.78 -0.55 -1.49
CA ARG A 70 14.68 -1.51 -1.66
C ARG A 70 14.37 -2.29 -0.38
N SER A 71 15.40 -2.76 0.32
CA SER A 71 15.24 -3.50 1.57
C SER A 71 14.63 -2.62 2.68
N GLU A 72 14.92 -1.32 2.71
CA GLU A 72 14.25 -0.40 3.61
C GLU A 72 12.78 -0.24 3.22
N ALA A 73 12.48 0.00 1.93
CA ALA A 73 11.12 0.16 1.43
C ALA A 73 10.24 -1.07 1.74
N GLU A 74 10.79 -2.28 1.63
CA GLU A 74 10.09 -3.53 1.98
C GLU A 74 9.76 -3.62 3.48
N LEU A 75 10.64 -3.12 4.36
CA LEU A 75 10.40 -3.05 5.81
C LEU A 75 9.30 -2.04 6.18
N LEU A 76 9.01 -1.06 5.32
CA LEU A 76 7.97 -0.05 5.53
C LEU A 76 6.60 -0.46 4.98
N VAL A 77 6.42 -1.73 4.60
CA VAL A 77 5.12 -2.29 4.24
C VAL A 77 4.54 -3.07 5.42
N CYS A 78 3.46 -2.57 6.00
CA CYS A 78 2.72 -3.24 7.05
C CYS A 78 1.44 -3.90 6.51
N SER A 79 1.39 -5.24 6.52
CA SER A 79 0.25 -6.02 6.03
C SER A 79 -0.64 -6.48 7.18
N THR A 80 -1.83 -5.90 7.32
CA THR A 80 -2.86 -6.25 8.31
C THR A 80 -4.18 -6.63 7.61
N LEU A 81 -5.34 -6.46 8.27
CA LEU A 81 -6.66 -6.63 7.65
C LEU A 81 -7.11 -5.34 6.98
N PHE A 82 -7.93 -5.44 5.92
CA PHE A 82 -8.65 -4.30 5.35
C PHE A 82 -9.81 -3.86 6.26
N SER A 83 -9.48 -3.40 7.46
CA SER A 83 -10.42 -2.86 8.44
C SER A 83 -9.84 -1.61 9.11
N VAL A 84 -10.67 -0.96 9.92
CA VAL A 84 -10.26 0.21 10.68
C VAL A 84 -9.23 -0.17 11.75
N GLU A 85 -9.43 -1.30 12.43
CA GLU A 85 -8.50 -1.86 13.40
C GLU A 85 -7.19 -2.27 12.74
N GLY A 86 -7.25 -2.83 11.53
CA GLY A 86 -6.07 -3.14 10.74
C GLY A 86 -5.26 -1.90 10.38
N GLY A 87 -5.94 -0.80 10.05
CA GLY A 87 -5.32 0.52 9.84
C GLY A 87 -4.62 1.05 11.10
N GLN A 88 -5.29 0.98 12.26
CA GLN A 88 -4.72 1.41 13.55
C GLN A 88 -3.45 0.64 13.91
N VAL A 89 -3.48 -0.69 13.77
CA VAL A 89 -2.31 -1.54 14.05
C VAL A 89 -1.15 -1.18 13.11
N ALA A 90 -1.44 -0.98 11.82
CA ALA A 90 -0.42 -0.60 10.84
C ALA A 90 0.14 0.81 11.12
N ALA A 91 -0.70 1.74 11.56
CA ALA A 91 -0.28 3.10 11.93
C ALA A 91 0.76 3.05 13.05
N GLY A 92 0.47 2.34 14.14
CA GLY A 92 1.40 2.20 15.27
C GLY A 92 2.77 1.66 14.82
N ALA A 93 2.79 0.54 14.09
CA ALA A 93 4.04 -0.06 13.62
C ALA A 93 4.84 0.86 12.69
N LEU A 94 4.17 1.59 11.79
CA LEU A 94 4.85 2.48 10.84
C LEU A 94 5.34 3.78 11.51
N LEU A 95 4.58 4.32 12.46
CA LEU A 95 4.99 5.48 13.25
C LEU A 95 6.16 5.13 14.17
N ASP A 96 6.13 3.98 14.83
CA ASP A 96 7.24 3.47 15.64
C ASP A 96 8.51 3.25 14.80
N ALA A 97 8.34 2.86 13.53
CA ALA A 97 9.46 2.77 12.59
C ALA A 97 10.02 4.15 12.21
N GLY A 98 9.33 5.26 12.48
CA GLY A 98 9.73 6.62 12.13
C GLY A 98 9.14 7.14 10.81
N CYS A 99 8.10 6.51 10.27
CA CYS A 99 7.39 7.07 9.11
C CYS A 99 6.67 8.38 9.50
N THR A 100 6.70 9.35 8.60
CA THR A 100 6.04 10.66 8.77
C THR A 100 4.82 10.81 7.87
N GLY A 101 4.67 9.93 6.87
CA GLY A 101 3.48 9.82 6.03
C GLY A 101 3.14 8.34 5.83
N ILE A 102 1.85 8.03 5.61
CA ILE A 102 1.38 6.66 5.42
C ILE A 102 0.43 6.61 4.22
N VAL A 103 0.78 5.80 3.22
CA VAL A 103 -0.14 5.40 2.15
C VAL A 103 -1.01 4.27 2.66
N CYS A 104 -2.32 4.37 2.47
CA CYS A 104 -3.29 3.38 2.93
C CYS A 104 -3.86 2.57 1.75
N GLY A 105 -3.94 1.25 1.90
CA GLY A 105 -4.44 0.34 0.87
C GLY A 105 -5.96 0.37 0.69
N SER A 106 -6.70 0.97 1.63
CA SER A 106 -8.14 1.24 1.54
C SER A 106 -8.56 2.39 2.47
N ASP A 107 -9.73 2.96 2.22
CA ASP A 107 -10.29 4.05 3.05
C ASP A 107 -10.61 3.61 4.48
N LEU A 108 -11.01 2.35 4.70
CA LEU A 108 -11.20 1.81 6.04
C LEU A 108 -9.89 1.80 6.82
N MET A 109 -8.79 1.42 6.18
CA MET A 109 -7.47 1.48 6.82
C MET A 109 -7.07 2.93 7.07
N ALA A 110 -7.35 3.85 6.13
CA ALA A 110 -7.06 5.28 6.30
C ALA A 110 -7.81 5.89 7.49
N LEU A 111 -9.09 5.55 7.68
CA LEU A 111 -9.84 5.91 8.89
C LEU A 111 -9.19 5.34 10.16
N GLY A 112 -8.58 4.16 10.04
CA GLY A 112 -7.78 3.56 11.08
C GLY A 112 -6.41 4.23 11.26
N VAL A 113 -5.87 4.97 10.32
CA VAL A 113 -4.59 5.66 10.49
C VAL A 113 -4.75 7.02 11.16
N VAL A 114 -5.87 7.71 10.91
CA VAL A 114 -6.12 9.09 11.37
C VAL A 114 -6.84 9.19 12.73
N ARG A 115 -7.16 8.05 13.34
CA ARG A 115 -7.76 7.98 14.69
C ARG A 115 -6.68 8.07 15.75
#